data_AF-A0A0J1IXC7-F1
#
_entry.id   AF-A0A0J1IXC7-F1
#
_cell.length_a   1.000
_cell.length_b   1.000
_cell.length_c   1.000
_cell.angle_alpha   90.00
_cell.angle_beta   90.00
_cell.angle_gamma   90.00
#
_symmetry.space_group_name_H-M   'P 1'
#
loop_
_entity.id
_entity.type
_entity.pdbx_description
1 polymer ?
#
loop_
_entity_poly.entity_id
_entity_poly.type
_entity_poly.pdbx_seq_one_letter_code
_entity_poly.pdbx_strand_id
1 'polypeptide(L)'
;MGQKIDCEIVRDLLPNYIEHMTGRATNESIEEHLEGCTKCKEIYLEMREEIQVETAPEVKNFKKYLGWTQLRYITGGLAGLGFIGIIVCMIVNFAIDGTFTWSLIVAGSVVFALACGYVLVKSKKYKPEKTLLCITVLIIPLLMIIQYTLKDFSVEYTGAWLWRLGVPITCVWLVIVWVTDLAIRLFHFNIWHSLAFLTLLGIPGNIVTNTLSNAYVLAMQGTKNSSIGVIVINSLSSLILVVIFWIAGNWYRNKKKAAGKKA
;
A
#
# COMPACT_ATOMS: atom_id res chain seq x y z
N MET A 1 39.24 49.81 37.33
CA MET A 1 39.13 50.97 36.42
C MET A 1 38.38 50.48 35.20
N GLY A 2 37.07 50.75 35.10
CA GLY A 2 36.27 50.31 33.95
C GLY A 2 36.63 51.14 32.73
N GLN A 3 37.27 50.52 31.73
CA GLN A 3 37.46 51.14 30.43
C GLN A 3 36.11 51.19 29.74
N LYS A 4 35.53 52.39 29.57
CA LYS A 4 34.33 52.56 28.76
C LYS A 4 34.69 52.26 27.30
N ILE A 5 34.15 51.19 26.77
CA ILE A 5 34.28 50.83 25.35
C ILE A 5 33.51 51.82 24.47
N ASP A 6 34.07 52.11 23.29
CA ASP A 6 33.49 53.07 22.35
C ASP A 6 32.24 52.52 21.64
N CYS A 7 31.33 53.40 21.23
CA CYS A 7 30.10 53.03 20.52
C CYS A 7 30.38 52.30 19.19
N GLU A 8 31.44 52.66 18.46
CA GLU A 8 31.79 51.98 17.19
C GLU A 8 32.16 50.52 17.43
N ILE A 9 32.96 50.27 18.47
CA ILE A 9 33.38 48.91 18.87
C ILE A 9 32.17 48.07 19.31
N VAL A 10 31.23 48.66 20.04
CA VAL A 10 30.01 47.98 20.47
C VAL A 10 29.13 47.60 19.27
N ARG A 11 29.00 48.48 18.28
CA ARG A 11 28.21 48.22 17.07
C ARG A 11 28.82 47.11 16.22
N ASP A 12 30.14 47.09 16.06
CA ASP A 12 30.83 46.05 15.30
C ASP A 12 30.73 44.67 15.97
N LEU A 13 30.68 44.63 17.31
CA LEU A 13 30.57 43.41 18.08
C LEU A 13 29.12 42.97 18.34
N LEU A 14 28.14 43.84 18.09
CA LEU A 14 26.72 43.59 18.39
C LEU A 14 26.15 42.36 17.68
N PRO A 15 26.41 42.11 16.36
CA PRO A 15 25.93 40.92 15.70
C PRO A 15 26.49 39.63 16.32
N ASN A 16 27.80 39.62 16.63
CA ASN A 16 28.47 38.50 17.27
C ASN A 16 27.96 38.28 18.71
N TYR A 17 27.62 39.35 19.43
CA TYR A 17 27.02 39.29 20.76
C TYR A 17 25.61 38.68 20.72
N ILE A 18 24.78 39.08 19.74
CA ILE A 18 23.43 38.52 19.52
C ILE A 18 23.50 37.03 19.19
N GLU A 19 24.49 36.59 18.42
CA GLU A 19 24.74 35.18 18.09
C GLU A 19 25.50 34.41 19.20
N HIS A 20 25.74 35.03 20.37
CA HIS A 20 26.47 34.46 21.51
C HIS A 20 27.89 33.96 21.17
N MET A 21 28.57 34.61 20.24
CA MET A 21 29.94 34.29 19.80
C MET A 21 31.02 35.17 20.44
N THR A 22 30.67 36.03 21.39
CA THR A 22 31.60 36.87 22.14
C THR A 22 31.98 36.26 23.50
N GLY A 23 33.20 36.55 23.97
CA GLY A 23 33.69 36.06 25.26
C GLY A 23 33.05 36.76 26.47
N ARG A 24 33.11 36.12 27.65
CA ARG A 24 32.44 36.60 28.88
C ARG A 24 32.82 38.03 29.30
N ALA A 25 34.11 38.38 29.23
CA ALA A 25 34.58 39.74 29.57
C ALA A 25 34.06 40.79 28.57
N THR A 26 33.90 40.40 27.30
CA THR A 26 33.35 41.26 26.24
C THR A 26 31.85 41.45 26.43
N ASN A 27 31.12 40.41 26.86
CA ASN A 27 29.69 40.49 27.14
C ASN A 27 29.40 41.48 28.28
N GLU A 28 30.12 41.37 29.39
CA GLU A 28 29.97 42.26 30.55
C GLU A 28 30.23 43.73 30.15
N SER A 29 31.25 43.96 29.31
CA SER A 29 31.57 45.30 28.82
C SER A 29 30.50 45.86 27.87
N ILE A 30 29.90 45.01 27.03
CA ILE A 30 28.80 45.40 26.12
C ILE A 30 27.53 45.71 26.91
N GLU A 31 27.20 44.90 27.92
CA GLU A 31 26.03 45.09 28.78
C GLU A 31 26.11 46.41 29.57
N GLU A 32 27.24 46.70 30.21
CA GLU A 32 27.48 47.98 30.88
C GLU A 32 27.33 49.17 29.92
N HIS A 33 27.77 49.04 28.66
CA HIS A 33 27.61 50.10 27.66
C HIS A 33 26.16 50.28 27.20
N LEU A 34 25.41 49.18 27.01
CA LEU A 34 24.00 49.21 26.59
C LEU A 34 23.09 49.81 27.68
N GLU A 35 23.45 49.69 28.96
CA GLU A 35 22.76 50.36 30.07
C GLU A 35 22.93 51.89 30.03
N GLY A 36 24.11 52.36 29.61
CA GLY A 36 24.46 53.78 29.59
C GLY A 36 24.21 54.51 28.26
N CYS A 37 24.02 53.80 27.15
CA CYS A 37 23.93 54.37 25.80
C CYS A 37 22.62 54.01 25.10
N THR A 38 21.71 54.99 25.00
CA THR A 38 20.41 54.83 24.33
C THR A 38 20.54 54.50 22.85
N LYS A 39 21.51 55.09 22.14
CA LYS A 39 21.73 54.88 20.70
C LYS A 39 22.13 53.44 20.37
N CYS A 40 23.02 52.84 21.16
CA CYS A 40 23.44 51.44 20.94
C CYS A 40 22.35 50.47 21.35
N LYS A 41 21.55 50.82 22.37
CA LYS A 41 20.40 50.04 22.81
C LYS A 41 19.28 49.96 21.76
N GLU A 42 18.99 51.06 21.07
CA GLU A 42 18.03 51.06 19.95
C GLU A 42 18.47 50.14 18.82
N ILE A 43 19.75 50.22 18.42
CA ILE A 43 20.32 49.35 17.36
C ILE A 43 20.30 47.88 17.78
N TYR A 44 20.61 47.58 19.04
CA TYR A 44 20.51 46.23 19.59
C TYR A 44 19.08 45.69 19.51
N LEU A 45 18.07 46.52 19.85
CA LEU A 45 16.67 46.13 19.80
C LEU A 45 16.19 45.92 18.36
N GLU A 46 16.60 46.77 17.42
CA GLU A 46 16.30 46.64 15.99
C GLU A 46 16.93 45.37 15.38
N MET A 47 18.16 45.02 15.76
CA MET A 47 18.81 43.79 15.31
C MET A 47 18.28 42.52 16.00
N ARG A 48 17.75 42.66 17.24
CA ARG A 48 17.13 41.57 18.01
C ARG A 48 15.68 41.33 17.61
N GLU A 49 15.02 42.27 16.94
CA GLU A 49 13.76 41.99 16.26
C GLU A 49 14.02 40.94 15.19
N GLU A 50 13.86 39.68 15.59
CA GLU A 50 13.89 38.53 14.72
C GLU A 50 12.97 38.82 13.54
N ILE A 51 13.53 38.86 12.33
CA ILE A 51 12.76 38.69 11.10
C ILE A 51 11.85 37.51 11.38
N GLN A 52 10.54 37.74 11.44
CA GLN A 52 9.59 36.66 11.57
C GLN A 52 9.77 35.79 10.35
N VAL A 53 10.58 34.74 10.49
CA VAL A 53 10.65 33.66 9.52
C VAL A 53 9.29 33.04 9.63
N GLU A 54 8.40 33.45 8.73
CA GLU A 54 7.14 32.78 8.45
C GLU A 54 7.50 31.30 8.37
N THR A 55 7.19 30.55 9.43
CA THR A 55 7.49 29.13 9.49
C THR A 55 6.61 28.51 8.44
N ALA A 56 7.19 28.29 7.28
CA ALA A 56 6.48 28.05 6.04
C ALA A 56 5.37 26.99 6.23
N PRO A 57 4.08 27.36 6.12
CA PRO A 57 3.01 26.37 6.03
C PRO A 57 3.13 25.51 4.75
N GLU A 58 4.09 25.83 3.88
CA GLU A 58 4.34 25.24 2.58
C GLU A 58 4.84 23.79 2.63
N VAL A 59 5.55 23.33 3.67
CA VAL A 59 6.20 22.01 3.63
C VAL A 59 5.19 20.85 3.57
N LYS A 60 4.04 20.97 4.27
CA LYS A 60 2.95 19.97 4.19
C LYS A 60 2.25 19.98 2.83
N ASN A 61 2.04 21.17 2.27
CA ASN A 61 1.42 21.31 0.95
C ASN A 61 2.38 20.78 -0.13
N PHE A 62 3.67 21.09 -0.06
CA PHE A 62 4.70 20.63 -0.99
C PHE A 62 4.82 19.10 -1.01
N LYS A 63 4.88 18.43 0.15
CA LYS A 63 4.85 16.95 0.22
C LYS A 63 3.58 16.36 -0.40
N LYS A 64 2.42 17.01 -0.20
CA LYS A 64 1.14 16.57 -0.78
C LYS A 64 1.14 16.74 -2.30
N TYR A 65 1.72 17.82 -2.83
CA TYR A 65 1.90 18.05 -4.26
C TYR A 65 2.86 17.05 -4.89
N LEU A 66 4.06 16.85 -4.31
CA LEU A 66 5.03 15.84 -4.80
C LEU A 66 4.42 14.44 -4.84
N GLY A 67 3.73 14.02 -3.79
CA GLY A 67 3.10 12.70 -3.73
C GLY A 67 2.01 12.52 -4.78
N TRP A 68 1.23 13.56 -5.07
CA TRP A 68 0.18 13.52 -6.11
C TRP A 68 0.77 13.44 -7.53
N THR A 69 1.84 14.19 -7.78
CA THR A 69 2.53 14.22 -9.06
C THR A 69 3.23 12.87 -9.33
N GLN A 70 3.96 12.33 -8.34
CA GLN A 70 4.57 10.99 -8.44
C GLN A 70 3.54 9.88 -8.65
N LEU A 71 2.36 9.99 -8.01
CA LEU A 71 1.26 9.06 -8.21
C LEU A 71 0.79 8.99 -9.66
N ARG A 72 0.63 10.16 -10.29
CA ARG A 72 0.15 10.28 -11.67
C ARG A 72 1.16 9.71 -12.65
N TYR A 73 2.46 9.92 -12.43
CA TYR A 73 3.50 9.33 -13.27
C TYR A 73 3.57 7.80 -13.16
N ILE A 74 3.50 7.24 -11.94
CA ILE A 74 3.54 5.78 -11.74
C ILE A 74 2.29 5.12 -12.33
N THR A 75 1.10 5.66 -12.02
CA THR A 75 -0.15 5.10 -12.56
C THR A 75 -0.26 5.27 -14.07
N GLY A 76 0.18 6.41 -14.62
CA GLY A 76 0.22 6.65 -16.06
C GLY A 76 1.22 5.74 -16.79
N GLY A 77 2.43 5.57 -16.24
CA GLY A 77 3.44 4.66 -16.79
C GLY A 77 3.00 3.20 -16.78
N LEU A 78 2.42 2.74 -15.67
CA LEU A 78 1.88 1.38 -15.57
C LEU A 78 0.70 1.16 -16.53
N ALA A 79 -0.19 2.14 -16.68
CA ALA A 79 -1.29 2.08 -17.63
C ALA A 79 -0.77 2.05 -19.08
N GLY A 80 0.24 2.86 -19.41
CA GLY A 80 0.88 2.87 -20.73
C GLY A 80 1.52 1.53 -21.06
N LEU A 81 2.31 0.96 -20.14
CA LEU A 81 2.91 -0.37 -20.31
C LEU A 81 1.85 -1.47 -20.48
N GLY A 82 0.81 -1.43 -19.65
CA GLY A 82 -0.32 -2.35 -19.76
C GLY A 82 -1.01 -2.24 -21.13
N PHE A 83 -1.24 -1.03 -21.61
CA PHE A 83 -1.88 -0.79 -22.91
C PHE A 83 -1.04 -1.31 -24.08
N ILE A 84 0.28 -1.12 -24.04
CA ILE A 84 1.21 -1.70 -25.03
C ILE A 84 1.09 -3.22 -25.01
N GLY A 85 1.10 -3.84 -23.83
CA GLY A 85 0.92 -5.30 -23.69
C GLY A 85 -0.40 -5.81 -24.28
N ILE A 86 -1.51 -5.11 -24.03
CA ILE A 86 -2.82 -5.44 -24.61
C ILE A 86 -2.77 -5.37 -26.13
N ILE A 87 -2.23 -4.29 -26.70
CA ILE A 87 -2.15 -4.10 -28.15
C ILE A 87 -1.34 -5.24 -28.79
N VAL A 88 -0.17 -5.55 -28.23
CA VAL A 88 0.69 -6.63 -28.76
C VAL A 88 -0.06 -7.96 -28.74
N CYS A 89 -0.71 -8.32 -27.63
CA CYS A 89 -1.50 -9.55 -27.54
C CYS A 89 -2.69 -9.56 -28.52
N MET A 90 -3.34 -8.42 -28.74
CA MET A 90 -4.44 -8.30 -29.71
C MET A 90 -3.97 -8.51 -31.15
N ILE A 91 -2.83 -7.91 -31.53
CA ILE A 91 -2.26 -8.05 -32.88
C ILE A 91 -1.87 -9.50 -33.13
N VAL A 92 -1.15 -10.13 -32.20
CA VAL A 92 -0.73 -11.54 -32.33
C VAL A 92 -1.93 -12.47 -32.44
N ASN A 93 -2.95 -12.29 -31.60
CA ASN A 93 -4.16 -13.11 -31.65
C ASN A 93 -4.90 -12.95 -32.98
N PHE A 94 -5.07 -11.71 -33.45
CA PHE A 94 -5.71 -11.45 -34.73
C PHE A 94 -4.93 -12.01 -35.92
N ALA A 95 -3.59 -11.96 -35.88
CA ALA A 95 -2.74 -12.50 -36.93
C ALA A 95 -2.80 -14.03 -37.04
N ILE A 96 -3.00 -14.73 -35.92
CA ILE A 96 -3.07 -16.21 -35.88
C ILE A 96 -4.48 -16.69 -36.20
N ASP A 97 -5.48 -16.20 -35.47
CA ASP A 97 -6.83 -16.78 -35.44
C ASP A 97 -7.87 -15.94 -36.21
N GLY A 98 -7.49 -14.75 -36.73
CA GLY A 98 -8.41 -13.81 -37.38
C GLY A 98 -9.52 -13.26 -36.47
N THR A 99 -9.49 -13.61 -35.20
CA THR A 99 -10.54 -13.35 -34.20
C THR A 99 -9.91 -12.96 -32.86
N PHE A 100 -10.71 -12.36 -31.96
CA PHE A 100 -10.24 -11.93 -30.65
C PHE A 100 -10.70 -12.90 -29.55
N THR A 101 -10.06 -14.06 -29.45
CA THR A 101 -10.34 -15.07 -28.42
C THR A 101 -9.51 -14.85 -27.14
N TRP A 102 -8.31 -15.43 -27.00
CA TRP A 102 -7.52 -15.41 -25.76
C TRP A 102 -6.95 -14.02 -25.41
N SER A 103 -6.77 -13.13 -26.39
CA SER A 103 -6.35 -11.74 -26.12
C SER A 103 -7.33 -10.95 -25.26
N LEU A 104 -8.62 -11.29 -25.28
CA LEU A 104 -9.63 -10.67 -24.41
C LEU A 104 -9.40 -11.01 -22.94
N ILE A 105 -8.93 -12.21 -22.61
CA ILE A 105 -8.57 -12.61 -21.24
C ILE A 105 -7.42 -11.74 -20.75
N VAL A 106 -6.40 -11.57 -21.58
CA VAL A 106 -5.24 -10.71 -21.28
C VAL A 106 -5.70 -9.27 -21.07
N ALA A 107 -6.52 -8.73 -21.98
CA ALA A 107 -7.07 -7.38 -21.87
C ALA A 107 -7.88 -7.19 -20.58
N GLY A 108 -8.79 -8.11 -20.27
CA GLY A 108 -9.57 -8.11 -19.04
C GLY A 108 -8.71 -8.16 -17.78
N SER A 109 -7.68 -9.01 -17.75
CA SER A 109 -6.78 -9.14 -16.59
C SER A 109 -5.95 -7.87 -16.33
N VAL A 110 -5.47 -7.22 -17.40
CA VAL A 110 -4.71 -5.97 -17.30
C VAL A 110 -5.61 -4.84 -16.81
N VAL A 111 -6.81 -4.70 -17.38
CA VAL A 111 -7.80 -3.71 -16.92
C VAL A 111 -8.18 -3.94 -15.46
N PHE A 112 -8.40 -5.20 -15.06
CA PHE A 112 -8.68 -5.59 -13.68
C PHE A 112 -7.55 -5.16 -12.73
N ALA A 113 -6.30 -5.47 -13.07
CA ALA A 113 -5.13 -5.12 -12.26
C ALA A 113 -4.93 -3.60 -12.15
N LEU A 114 -5.05 -2.87 -13.27
CA LEU A 114 -4.93 -1.41 -13.30
C LEU A 114 -6.03 -0.74 -12.46
N ALA A 115 -7.28 -1.20 -12.56
CA ALA A 115 -8.38 -0.65 -11.79
C ALA A 115 -8.20 -0.88 -10.28
N CYS A 116 -7.81 -2.10 -9.87
CA CYS A 116 -7.54 -2.41 -8.46
C CYS A 116 -6.34 -1.62 -7.92
N GLY A 117 -5.26 -1.54 -8.70
CA GLY A 117 -4.08 -0.75 -8.37
C GLY A 117 -4.40 0.74 -8.23
N TYR A 118 -5.19 1.30 -9.16
CA TYR A 118 -5.62 2.69 -9.09
C TYR A 118 -6.43 2.99 -7.82
N VAL A 119 -7.37 2.12 -7.43
CA VAL A 119 -8.15 2.29 -6.20
C VAL A 119 -7.25 2.22 -4.96
N LEU A 120 -6.30 1.29 -4.92
CA LEU A 120 -5.36 1.14 -3.81
C LEU A 120 -4.50 2.41 -3.63
N VAL A 121 -4.04 2.97 -4.74
CA VAL A 121 -3.11 4.08 -4.80
C VAL A 121 -3.81 5.42 -4.53
N LYS A 122 -5.02 5.63 -5.07
CA LYS A 122 -5.81 6.88 -4.88
C LYS A 122 -6.49 6.96 -3.52
N SER A 123 -6.85 5.83 -2.93
CA SER A 123 -7.55 5.80 -1.64
C SER A 123 -6.65 6.35 -0.53
N LYS A 124 -7.12 7.40 0.17
CA LYS A 124 -6.38 8.00 1.31
C LYS A 124 -6.70 7.31 2.64
N LYS A 125 -7.97 6.93 2.84
CA LYS A 125 -8.51 6.27 4.04
C LYS A 125 -9.17 4.95 3.64
N TYR A 126 -9.07 3.94 4.51
CA TYR A 126 -9.62 2.59 4.28
C TYR A 126 -9.17 1.96 2.94
N LYS A 127 -7.87 2.06 2.65
CA LYS A 127 -7.26 1.58 1.40
C LYS A 127 -7.61 0.11 1.09
N PRO A 128 -7.42 -0.86 2.01
CA PRO A 128 -7.68 -2.26 1.68
C PRO A 128 -9.16 -2.54 1.44
N GLU A 129 -10.07 -1.92 2.19
CA GLU A 129 -11.52 -2.14 2.08
C GLU A 129 -12.07 -1.70 0.72
N LYS A 130 -11.67 -0.52 0.25
CA LYS A 130 -12.10 0.00 -1.07
C LYS A 130 -11.56 -0.84 -2.22
N THR A 131 -10.31 -1.29 -2.10
CA THR A 131 -9.71 -2.18 -3.09
C THR A 131 -10.38 -3.55 -3.08
N LEU A 132 -10.72 -4.10 -1.91
CA LEU A 132 -11.44 -5.37 -1.79
C LEU A 132 -12.84 -5.30 -2.41
N LEU A 133 -13.55 -4.19 -2.20
CA LEU A 133 -14.84 -3.95 -2.87
C LEU A 133 -14.67 -3.85 -4.39
N CYS A 134 -13.65 -3.14 -4.87
CA CYS A 134 -13.32 -3.05 -6.30
C CYS A 134 -13.07 -4.44 -6.91
N ILE A 135 -12.25 -5.28 -6.25
CA ILE A 135 -11.98 -6.67 -6.64
C ILE A 135 -13.29 -7.47 -6.69
N THR A 136 -14.13 -7.37 -5.65
CA THR A 136 -15.42 -8.08 -5.55
C THR A 136 -16.34 -7.76 -6.74
N VAL A 137 -16.36 -6.50 -7.18
CA VAL A 137 -17.20 -6.07 -8.32
C VAL A 137 -16.58 -6.49 -9.66
N LEU A 138 -15.26 -6.33 -9.83
CA LEU A 138 -14.58 -6.56 -11.11
C LEU A 138 -14.30 -8.04 -11.42
N ILE A 139 -14.32 -8.92 -10.42
CA ILE A 139 -14.07 -10.35 -10.64
C ILE A 139 -15.17 -10.99 -11.51
N ILE A 140 -16.42 -10.54 -11.39
CA ILE A 140 -17.54 -11.09 -12.18
C ILE A 140 -17.39 -10.76 -13.67
N PRO A 141 -17.15 -9.50 -14.09
CA PRO A 141 -16.77 -9.17 -15.46
C PRO A 141 -15.59 -9.97 -15.99
N LEU A 142 -14.54 -10.16 -15.18
CA LEU A 142 -13.38 -10.95 -15.59
C LEU A 142 -13.76 -12.41 -15.88
N LEU A 143 -14.56 -13.03 -15.02
CA LEU A 143 -15.05 -14.39 -15.24
C LEU A 143 -16.00 -14.49 -16.44
N MET A 144 -16.80 -13.46 -16.71
CA MET A 144 -17.66 -13.40 -17.90
C MET A 144 -16.84 -13.34 -19.18
N ILE A 145 -15.74 -12.57 -19.20
CA ILE A 145 -14.79 -12.56 -20.33
C ILE A 145 -14.23 -13.96 -20.55
N ILE A 146 -13.79 -14.64 -19.48
CA ILE A 146 -13.28 -16.02 -19.57
C ILE A 146 -14.35 -16.96 -20.16
N GLN A 147 -15.59 -16.93 -19.66
CA GLN A 147 -16.69 -17.73 -20.19
C GLN A 147 -16.96 -17.45 -21.67
N TYR A 148 -16.94 -16.19 -22.10
CA TYR A 148 -17.12 -15.79 -23.49
C TYR A 148 -16.02 -16.39 -24.36
N THR A 149 -14.76 -16.21 -23.97
CA THR A 149 -13.62 -16.71 -24.74
C THR A 149 -13.59 -18.22 -24.86
N LEU A 150 -13.98 -18.95 -23.81
CA LEU A 150 -14.02 -20.42 -23.83
C LEU A 150 -15.08 -20.98 -24.79
N LYS A 151 -16.16 -20.24 -25.06
CA LYS A 151 -17.20 -20.64 -26.02
C LYS A 151 -16.67 -20.73 -27.45
N ASP A 152 -15.78 -19.81 -27.84
CA ASP A 152 -15.22 -19.75 -29.20
C ASP A 152 -14.20 -20.87 -29.45
N PHE A 153 -13.52 -21.38 -28.41
CA PHE A 153 -12.57 -22.48 -28.57
C PHE A 153 -13.21 -23.84 -28.89
N SER A 154 -14.53 -23.92 -29.08
CA SER A 154 -15.27 -25.17 -29.36
C SER A 154 -14.94 -26.31 -28.38
N VAL A 155 -14.50 -25.96 -27.17
CA VAL A 155 -14.28 -26.94 -26.11
C VAL A 155 -15.69 -27.43 -25.73
N GLU A 156 -15.99 -28.67 -26.12
CA GLU A 156 -17.24 -29.42 -25.89
C GLU A 156 -17.81 -29.30 -24.46
N TYR A 157 -16.98 -28.85 -23.51
CA TYR A 157 -17.24 -28.78 -22.08
C TYR A 157 -17.69 -27.39 -21.56
N THR A 158 -17.98 -26.45 -22.45
CA THR A 158 -18.30 -25.06 -22.06
C THR A 158 -19.80 -24.79 -21.96
N GLY A 159 -20.46 -25.52 -21.06
CA GLY A 159 -21.79 -25.14 -20.57
C GLY A 159 -21.74 -23.84 -19.74
N ALA A 160 -22.78 -23.57 -18.95
CA ALA A 160 -22.81 -22.46 -17.98
C ALA A 160 -21.88 -22.73 -16.76
N TRP A 161 -20.61 -23.07 -17.00
CA TRP A 161 -19.58 -23.32 -15.99
C TRP A 161 -19.44 -22.13 -15.03
N LEU A 162 -19.53 -20.91 -15.57
CA LEU A 162 -19.49 -19.68 -14.78
C LEU A 162 -20.48 -19.74 -13.61
N TRP A 163 -21.74 -20.05 -13.87
CA TRP A 163 -22.79 -20.04 -12.86
C TRP A 163 -22.77 -21.28 -11.98
N ARG A 164 -22.38 -22.43 -12.53
CA ARG A 164 -22.37 -23.70 -11.79
C ARG A 164 -21.13 -23.89 -10.91
N LEU A 165 -19.99 -23.35 -11.30
CA LEU A 165 -18.71 -23.59 -10.65
C LEU A 165 -17.97 -22.29 -10.32
N GLY A 166 -17.82 -21.39 -11.28
CA GLY A 166 -17.03 -20.15 -11.11
C GLY A 166 -17.57 -19.22 -10.02
N VAL A 167 -18.85 -18.86 -10.08
CA VAL A 167 -19.51 -17.95 -9.13
C VAL A 167 -19.57 -18.55 -7.72
N PRO A 168 -19.99 -19.81 -7.50
CA PRO A 168 -19.97 -20.42 -6.17
C PRO A 168 -18.59 -20.43 -5.51
N ILE A 169 -17.54 -20.83 -6.26
CA ILE A 169 -16.17 -20.86 -5.73
C ILE A 169 -15.69 -19.45 -5.39
N THR A 170 -15.90 -18.48 -6.29
CA THR A 170 -15.51 -17.10 -6.01
C THR A 170 -16.26 -16.50 -4.84
N CYS A 171 -17.56 -16.79 -4.67
CA CYS A 171 -18.31 -16.38 -3.48
C CYS A 171 -17.70 -16.93 -2.19
N VAL A 172 -17.32 -18.22 -2.15
CA VAL A 172 -16.68 -18.83 -0.97
C VAL A 172 -15.37 -18.11 -0.63
N TRP A 173 -14.51 -17.88 -1.62
CA TRP A 173 -13.23 -17.20 -1.39
C TRP A 173 -13.40 -15.72 -1.03
N LEU A 174 -14.38 -15.03 -1.62
CA LEU A 174 -14.72 -13.66 -1.24
C LEU A 174 -15.19 -13.58 0.22
N VAL A 175 -16.05 -14.50 0.66
CA VAL A 175 -16.47 -14.59 2.06
C VAL A 175 -15.26 -14.80 2.97
N ILE A 176 -14.34 -15.70 2.63
CA ILE A 176 -13.11 -15.95 3.39
C ILE A 176 -12.26 -14.67 3.53
N VAL A 177 -12.06 -13.93 2.44
CA VAL A 177 -11.26 -12.69 2.46
C VAL A 177 -11.96 -11.59 3.26
N TRP A 178 -13.28 -11.40 3.10
CA TRP A 178 -14.06 -10.43 3.88
C TRP A 178 -14.12 -10.77 5.38
N VAL A 179 -14.25 -12.04 5.73
CA VAL A 179 -14.18 -12.51 7.14
C VAL A 179 -12.80 -12.25 7.71
N THR A 180 -11.73 -12.45 6.93
CA THR A 180 -10.37 -12.13 7.35
C THR A 180 -10.19 -10.63 7.58
N ASP A 181 -10.67 -9.79 6.67
CA ASP A 181 -10.63 -8.33 6.83
C ASP A 181 -11.41 -7.86 8.07
N LEU A 182 -12.59 -8.43 8.32
CA LEU A 182 -13.36 -8.17 9.54
C LEU A 182 -12.58 -8.61 10.80
N ALA A 183 -11.96 -9.78 10.79
CA ALA A 183 -11.16 -10.28 11.91
C ALA A 183 -9.94 -9.39 12.20
N ILE A 184 -9.27 -8.86 11.17
CA ILE A 184 -8.16 -7.91 11.35
C ILE A 184 -8.63 -6.65 12.08
N ARG A 185 -9.84 -6.17 11.77
CA ARG A 185 -10.43 -4.98 12.40
C ARG A 185 -10.88 -5.23 13.83
N LEU A 186 -11.46 -6.40 14.11
CA LEU A 186 -11.95 -6.75 15.44
C LEU A 186 -10.81 -7.12 16.40
N PHE A 187 -9.82 -7.87 15.94
CA PHE A 187 -8.75 -8.41 16.80
C PHE A 187 -7.42 -7.66 16.67
N HIS A 188 -7.36 -6.59 15.87
CA HIS A 188 -6.15 -5.81 15.60
C HIS A 188 -4.94 -6.69 15.23
N PHE A 189 -5.16 -7.66 14.35
CA PHE A 189 -4.12 -8.60 13.94
C PHE A 189 -2.97 -7.89 13.20
N ASN A 190 -1.74 -8.30 13.53
CA ASN A 190 -0.57 -7.97 12.71
C ASN A 190 -0.65 -8.74 11.37
N ILE A 191 0.11 -8.29 10.36
CA ILE A 191 0.13 -8.91 9.03
C ILE A 191 0.38 -10.43 9.05
N TRP A 192 1.25 -10.90 9.93
CA TRP A 192 1.54 -12.34 10.10
C TRP A 192 0.37 -13.13 10.68
N HIS A 193 -0.33 -12.58 11.68
CA HIS A 193 -1.52 -13.22 12.24
C HIS A 193 -2.70 -13.19 11.24
N SER A 194 -2.81 -12.12 10.45
CA SER A 194 -3.75 -12.03 9.34
C SER A 194 -3.48 -13.12 8.29
N LEU A 195 -2.23 -13.31 7.91
CA LEU A 195 -1.85 -14.33 6.93
C LEU A 195 -2.11 -15.74 7.47
N ALA A 196 -1.78 -15.99 8.74
CA ALA A 196 -2.11 -17.27 9.41
C ALA A 196 -3.62 -17.53 9.45
N PHE A 197 -4.43 -16.50 9.72
CA PHE A 197 -5.88 -16.63 9.75
C PHE A 197 -6.47 -16.87 8.36
N LEU A 198 -5.95 -16.18 7.33
CA LEU A 198 -6.34 -16.40 5.94
C LEU A 198 -6.03 -17.82 5.48
N THR A 199 -4.83 -18.34 5.78
CA THR A 199 -4.47 -19.73 5.42
C THR A 199 -5.28 -20.75 6.18
N LEU A 200 -5.63 -20.48 7.44
CA LEU A 200 -6.52 -21.33 8.23
C LEU A 200 -7.92 -21.41 7.60
N LEU A 201 -8.52 -20.28 7.23
CA LEU A 201 -9.80 -20.24 6.53
C LEU A 201 -9.72 -20.77 5.08
N GLY A 202 -8.53 -20.76 4.48
CA GLY A 202 -8.27 -21.38 3.18
C GLY A 202 -8.44 -22.91 3.18
N ILE A 203 -8.30 -23.59 4.32
CA ILE A 203 -8.51 -25.04 4.43
C ILE A 203 -9.95 -25.44 4.05
N PRO A 204 -11.00 -24.94 4.74
CA PRO A 204 -12.37 -25.23 4.33
C PRO A 204 -12.68 -24.70 2.92
N GLY A 205 -12.12 -23.55 2.52
CA GLY A 205 -12.25 -23.04 1.15
C GLY A 205 -11.73 -24.01 0.08
N ASN A 206 -10.57 -24.63 0.32
CA ASN A 206 -9.98 -25.63 -0.55
C ASN A 206 -10.78 -26.93 -0.57
N ILE A 207 -11.29 -27.39 0.58
CA ILE A 207 -12.16 -28.58 0.65
C ILE A 207 -13.41 -28.36 -0.19
N VAL A 208 -14.08 -27.22 -0.02
CA VAL A 208 -15.28 -26.84 -0.79
C VAL A 208 -14.95 -26.74 -2.29
N THR A 209 -13.87 -26.05 -2.66
CA THR A 209 -13.43 -25.92 -4.06
C THR A 209 -13.20 -27.28 -4.71
N ASN A 210 -12.49 -28.19 -4.05
CA ASN A 210 -12.24 -29.54 -4.56
C ASN A 210 -13.53 -30.36 -4.66
N THR A 211 -14.44 -30.22 -3.70
CA THR A 211 -15.72 -30.95 -3.69
C THR A 211 -16.62 -30.49 -4.83
N LEU A 212 -16.76 -29.18 -5.04
CA LEU A 212 -17.51 -28.63 -6.17
C LEU A 212 -16.88 -29.01 -7.51
N SER A 213 -15.55 -28.92 -7.63
CA SER A 213 -14.83 -29.29 -8.83
C SER A 213 -15.04 -30.77 -9.17
N ASN A 214 -14.91 -31.67 -8.20
CA ASN A 214 -15.11 -33.09 -8.41
C ASN A 214 -16.59 -33.43 -8.72
N ALA A 215 -17.55 -32.74 -8.10
CA ALA A 215 -18.96 -32.91 -8.42
C ALA A 215 -19.28 -32.47 -9.86
N TYR A 216 -18.67 -31.38 -10.33
CA TYR A 216 -18.81 -30.92 -11.71
C TYR A 216 -18.16 -31.86 -12.72
N VAL A 217 -16.95 -32.34 -12.44
CA VAL A 217 -16.25 -33.31 -13.30
C VAL A 217 -17.01 -34.64 -13.33
N LEU A 218 -17.52 -35.13 -12.20
CA LEU A 218 -18.34 -36.34 -12.15
C LEU A 218 -19.62 -36.19 -12.99
N ALA A 219 -20.29 -35.04 -12.91
CA ALA A 219 -21.49 -34.75 -13.70
C ALA A 219 -21.21 -34.67 -15.22
N MET A 220 -19.97 -34.33 -15.61
CA MET A 220 -19.54 -34.20 -17.01
C MET A 220 -18.94 -35.50 -17.59
N GLN A 221 -18.05 -36.16 -16.85
CA GLN A 221 -17.19 -37.24 -17.33
C GLN A 221 -17.54 -38.61 -16.74
N GLY A 222 -18.43 -38.68 -15.73
CA GLY A 222 -18.80 -39.92 -15.06
C GLY A 222 -17.67 -40.58 -14.25
N THR A 223 -16.47 -40.00 -14.25
CA THR A 223 -15.30 -40.48 -13.52
C THR A 223 -15.09 -39.67 -12.25
N LYS A 224 -14.76 -40.36 -11.15
CA LYS A 224 -14.43 -39.72 -9.87
C LYS A 224 -12.92 -39.59 -9.77
N ASN A 225 -12.40 -38.37 -9.74
CA ASN A 225 -11.01 -38.16 -9.36
C ASN A 225 -10.86 -38.47 -7.86
N SER A 226 -9.90 -39.35 -7.52
CA SER A 226 -9.52 -39.62 -6.12
C SER A 226 -8.83 -38.39 -5.54
N SER A 227 -9.64 -37.48 -5.02
CA SER A 227 -9.22 -36.16 -4.52
C SER A 227 -8.91 -36.18 -3.02
N ILE A 228 -9.20 -37.28 -2.31
CA ILE A 228 -9.03 -37.38 -0.85
C ILE A 228 -7.56 -37.20 -0.46
N GLY A 229 -6.64 -37.89 -1.14
CA GLY A 229 -5.20 -37.75 -0.87
C GLY A 229 -4.69 -36.32 -1.09
N VAL A 230 -5.12 -35.68 -2.18
CA VAL A 230 -4.74 -34.30 -2.51
C VAL A 230 -5.30 -33.31 -1.48
N ILE A 231 -6.55 -33.50 -1.05
CA ILE A 231 -7.18 -32.66 -0.02
C ILE A 231 -6.43 -32.79 1.31
N VAL A 232 -6.08 -34.01 1.72
CA VAL A 232 -5.34 -34.26 2.98
C VAL A 232 -3.95 -33.61 2.92
N ILE A 233 -3.19 -33.82 1.84
CA ILE A 233 -1.86 -33.25 1.66
C ILE A 233 -1.92 -31.71 1.68
N ASN A 234 -2.85 -31.10 0.93
CA ASN A 234 -3.00 -29.65 0.89
C ASN A 234 -3.42 -29.07 2.25
N SER A 235 -4.29 -29.77 2.97
CA SER A 235 -4.73 -29.35 4.31
C SER A 235 -3.57 -29.41 5.30
N LEU A 236 -2.78 -30.49 5.30
CA LEU A 236 -1.59 -30.63 6.16
C LEU A 236 -0.53 -29.57 5.83
N SER A 237 -0.24 -29.33 4.56
CA SER A 237 0.68 -28.28 4.12
C SER A 237 0.22 -26.90 4.60
N SER A 238 -1.09 -26.60 4.47
CA SER A 238 -1.67 -25.35 4.92
C SER A 238 -1.57 -25.17 6.45
N LEU A 239 -1.74 -26.25 7.22
CA LEU A 239 -1.57 -26.20 8.69
C LEU A 239 -0.14 -25.88 9.10
N ILE A 240 0.85 -26.44 8.41
CA ILE A 240 2.27 -26.11 8.65
C ILE A 240 2.50 -24.62 8.42
N LEU A 241 1.97 -24.05 7.33
CA LEU A 241 2.06 -22.62 7.05
C LEU A 241 1.38 -21.75 8.12
N VAL A 242 0.22 -22.17 8.63
CA VAL A 242 -0.47 -21.47 9.74
C VAL A 242 0.45 -21.37 10.95
N VAL A 243 1.12 -22.48 11.33
CA VAL A 243 2.04 -22.51 12.47
C VAL A 243 3.23 -21.58 12.24
N ILE A 244 3.84 -21.63 11.04
CA ILE A 244 4.98 -20.76 10.69
C ILE A 244 4.59 -19.28 10.79
N PHE A 245 3.46 -18.88 10.20
CA PHE A 245 3.00 -17.49 10.24
C PHE A 245 2.63 -17.05 11.66
N TRP A 246 2.07 -17.94 12.47
CA TRP A 246 1.77 -17.64 13.87
C TRP A 246 3.04 -17.38 14.69
N ILE A 247 4.07 -18.23 14.53
CA ILE A 247 5.37 -18.06 15.19
C ILE A 247 6.04 -16.77 14.72
N ALA A 248 6.07 -16.50 13.41
CA ALA A 248 6.61 -15.27 12.85
C ALA A 248 5.90 -14.02 13.39
N GLY A 249 4.57 -14.07 13.54
CA GLY A 249 3.78 -12.99 14.12
C GLY A 249 4.11 -12.71 15.58
N ASN A 250 4.27 -13.75 16.39
CA ASN A 250 4.68 -13.63 17.78
C ASN A 250 6.11 -13.10 17.91
N TRP A 251 7.04 -13.60 17.10
CA TRP A 251 8.42 -13.12 17.06
C TRP A 251 8.50 -11.64 16.70
N TYR A 252 7.78 -11.22 15.65
CA TYR A 252 7.72 -9.82 15.22
C TYR A 252 7.16 -8.91 16.33
N ARG A 253 6.08 -9.35 16.99
CA ARG A 253 5.46 -8.62 18.11
C ARG A 253 6.44 -8.47 19.29
N ASN A 254 7.18 -9.53 19.62
CA ASN A 254 8.17 -9.51 20.69
C ASN A 254 9.37 -8.61 20.36
N LYS A 255 9.87 -8.65 19.12
CA LYS A 255 10.94 -7.76 18.65
C LYS A 255 10.55 -6.29 18.75
N LYS A 256 9.30 -5.95 18.38
CA LYS A 256 8.77 -4.57 18.48
C LYS A 256 8.66 -4.11 19.93
N LYS A 257 8.22 -4.99 20.85
CA LYS A 257 8.20 -4.70 22.30
C LYS A 257 9.61 -4.51 22.87
N ALA A 258 10.59 -5.29 22.43
CA ALA A 258 11.98 -5.17 22.88
C ALA A 258 12.65 -3.88 22.38
N ALA A 259 12.33 -3.42 21.17
CA ALA A 259 12.83 -2.16 20.63
C ALA A 259 12.19 -0.93 21.30
N GLY A 260 10.89 -0.98 21.60
CA GLY A 260 10.18 0.11 22.28
C GLY A 260 10.50 0.27 23.78
N LYS A 261 11.17 -0.72 24.40
CA LYS A 261 11.69 -0.60 25.78
C LYS A 261 13.08 0.04 25.86
N LYS A 262 13.75 0.28 24.72
CA LYS A 262 15.09 0.86 24.63
C LYS A 262 15.09 2.36 24.24
N ALA A 263 13.91 2.95 24.08
CA ALA A 263 13.70 4.38 23.84
C ALA A 263 12.93 4.97 25.03
#